data_AF-A0A812F3L2-F1
#
_entry.id   AF-A0A812F3L2-F1
#
_cell.length_a   1.000
_cell.length_b   1.000
_cell.length_c   1.000
_cell.angle_alpha   90.00
_cell.angle_beta   90.00
_cell.angle_gamma   90.00
#
_symmetry.space_group_name_H-M   'P 1'
#
loop_
_entity.id
_entity.type
_entity.pdbx_description
1 polymer ?
#
loop_
_entity_poly.entity_id
_entity_poly.type
_entity_poly.pdbx_seq_one_letter_code
_entity_poly.pdbx_strand_id
1 'polypeptide(L)'
;MMDLQGLIPIVLYDNRCYLCTKFASIVSLLAGGRFSLIGHYTNIGEKIREQILDSSALEMFWFIDGKTAYGGRAALAALIRSLFSAKARKPVNSVDFAACDTGCKTAKAVFVRSTSLLTHSRKITIQ
;
A
#
# COMPACT_ATOMS: atom_id res chain seq x y z
N MET A 1 -12.71 12.33 11.13
CA MET A 1 -11.69 12.08 10.09
C MET A 1 -10.47 11.52 10.81
N MET A 2 -9.98 10.34 10.43
CA MET A 2 -8.78 9.76 11.07
C MET A 2 -7.56 10.61 10.70
N ASP A 3 -6.76 11.01 11.69
CA ASP A 3 -5.52 11.74 11.42
C ASP A 3 -4.42 10.75 10.97
N LEU A 4 -4.15 10.74 9.67
CA LEU A 4 -3.14 9.89 9.04
C LEU A 4 -1.82 10.63 8.79
N GLN A 5 -1.70 11.89 9.24
CA GLN A 5 -0.50 12.71 8.98
C GLN A 5 0.78 12.06 9.51
N GLY A 6 0.68 11.32 10.62
CA GLY A 6 1.79 10.56 11.19
C GLY A 6 2.14 9.25 10.47
N LEU A 7 1.32 8.79 9.52
CA LEU A 7 1.50 7.51 8.80
C LEU A 7 1.93 7.70 7.34
N ILE A 8 1.86 8.92 6.82
CA ILE A 8 2.17 9.23 5.43
C ILE A 8 3.71 9.29 5.24
N PRO A 9 4.26 8.69 4.17
CA PRO A 9 3.57 8.00 3.06
C PRO A 9 3.15 6.57 3.41
N ILE A 10 1.94 6.19 2.96
CA ILE A 10 1.38 4.86 3.19
C ILE A 10 1.48 4.02 1.92
N VAL A 11 1.90 2.77 2.08
CA VAL A 11 1.71 1.69 1.11
C VAL A 11 0.62 0.78 1.64
N LEU A 12 -0.55 0.81 1.02
CA LEU A 12 -1.68 -0.06 1.36
C LEU A 12 -1.68 -1.25 0.40
N TYR A 13 -1.62 -2.47 0.92
CA TYR A 13 -1.49 -3.70 0.12
C TYR A 13 -2.40 -4.82 0.62
N ASP A 14 -2.67 -5.80 -0.25
CA ASP A 14 -3.40 -7.00 0.16
C ASP A 14 -2.49 -7.89 1.04
N ASN A 15 -2.69 -7.86 2.35
CA ASN A 15 -1.92 -8.66 3.32
C ASN A 15 -2.35 -10.13 3.42
N ARG A 16 -3.31 -10.58 2.59
CA ARG A 16 -3.67 -11.99 2.40
C ARG A 16 -3.13 -12.56 1.08
N CYS A 17 -2.41 -11.74 0.31
CA CYS A 17 -1.79 -12.10 -0.96
C CYS A 17 -0.28 -12.29 -0.80
N TYR A 18 0.22 -13.52 -1.02
CA TYR A 18 1.64 -13.85 -0.84
C TYR A 18 2.59 -12.95 -1.64
N LEU A 19 2.28 -12.71 -2.93
CA LEU A 19 3.09 -11.84 -3.79
C LEU A 19 3.05 -10.38 -3.33
N CYS A 20 1.89 -9.92 -2.85
CA CYS A 20 1.69 -8.57 -2.34
C CYS A 20 2.47 -8.36 -1.04
N THR A 21 2.49 -9.34 -0.13
CA THR A 21 3.33 -9.31 1.08
C THR A 21 4.82 -9.34 0.74
N LYS A 22 5.25 -10.14 -0.26
CA LYS A 22 6.64 -10.10 -0.74
C LYS A 22 7.03 -8.75 -1.33
N PHE A 23 6.15 -8.16 -2.15
CA PHE A 23 6.32 -6.80 -2.65
C PHE A 23 6.47 -5.80 -1.51
N ALA A 24 5.57 -5.83 -0.52
CA ALA A 24 5.63 -4.97 0.66
C ALA A 24 6.95 -5.15 1.43
N SER A 25 7.42 -6.38 1.61
CA SER A 25 8.72 -6.65 2.26
C SER A 25 9.89 -5.99 1.52
N ILE A 26 9.95 -6.10 0.19
CA ILE A 26 10.98 -5.43 -0.64
C ILE A 26 10.88 -3.92 -0.48
N VAL A 27 9.66 -3.36 -0.54
CA VAL A 27 9.45 -1.92 -0.37
C VAL A 27 9.88 -1.46 1.01
N SER A 28 9.62 -2.22 2.07
CA SER A 28 10.06 -1.90 3.44
C SER A 28 11.58 -1.80 3.53
N LEU A 29 12.30 -2.77 2.95
CA LEU A 29 13.77 -2.76 2.89
C LEU A 29 14.31 -1.53 2.15
N LEU A 30 13.74 -1.19 0.98
CA LEU A 30 14.15 -0.02 0.19
C LEU A 30 13.76 1.31 0.86
N ALA A 31 12.63 1.33 1.56
CA ALA A 31 12.14 2.51 2.24
C ALA A 31 12.95 2.81 3.50
N GLY A 32 13.57 1.81 4.15
CA GLY A 32 14.34 2.02 5.37
C GLY A 32 13.52 2.69 6.48
N GLY A 33 12.26 2.28 6.63
CA GLY A 33 11.33 2.86 7.62
C GLY A 33 10.69 4.19 7.22
N ARG A 34 10.94 4.72 6.01
CA ARG A 34 10.35 5.99 5.55
C ARG A 34 8.86 5.93 5.19
N PHE A 35 8.28 4.73 5.05
CA PHE A 35 6.87 4.52 4.68
C PHE A 35 6.16 3.65 5.72
N SER A 36 4.87 3.90 5.94
CA SER A 36 4.00 2.92 6.62
C SER A 36 3.51 1.88 5.64
N LEU A 37 3.60 0.60 5.99
CA LEU A 37 3.10 -0.51 5.19
C LEU A 37 1.89 -1.12 5.89
N ILE A 38 0.70 -0.90 5.33
CA ILE A 38 -0.56 -1.26 5.96
C ILE A 38 -1.28 -2.29 5.10
N GLY A 39 -1.77 -3.36 5.72
CA GLY A 39 -2.59 -4.37 5.05
C GLY A 39 -4.04 -3.92 4.90
N HIS A 40 -4.68 -4.21 3.75
CA HIS A 40 -6.11 -3.96 3.49
C HIS A 40 -7.06 -4.54 4.55
N TYR A 41 -6.65 -5.62 5.22
CA TYR A 41 -7.45 -6.37 6.18
C TYR A 41 -7.00 -6.14 7.64
N THR A 42 -6.27 -5.06 7.93
CA THR A 42 -6.04 -4.59 9.29
C THR A 42 -7.06 -3.51 9.65
N ASN A 43 -7.27 -3.25 10.95
CA ASN A 43 -8.20 -2.20 11.41
C ASN A 43 -7.90 -0.82 10.80
N ILE A 44 -6.62 -0.52 10.52
CA ILE A 44 -6.22 0.74 9.89
C ILE A 44 -6.47 0.68 8.39
N GLY A 45 -6.15 -0.45 7.74
CA GLY A 45 -6.44 -0.65 6.32
C GLY A 45 -7.92 -0.50 6.01
N GLU A 46 -8.79 -1.11 6.80
CA GLU A 46 -10.25 -1.00 6.66
C GLU A 46 -10.71 0.46 6.71
N LYS A 47 -10.25 1.22 7.70
CA LYS A 47 -10.54 2.65 7.82
C LYS A 47 -10.05 3.47 6.62
N ILE A 48 -8.85 3.17 6.09
CA ILE A 48 -8.33 3.83 4.89
C ILE A 48 -9.23 3.53 3.69
N ARG A 49 -9.67 2.28 3.51
CA ARG A 49 -10.56 1.93 2.40
C ARG A 49 -11.89 2.67 2.47
N GLU A 50 -12.49 2.75 3.65
CA GLU A 50 -13.81 3.36 3.85
C GLU A 50 -13.79 4.89 3.79
N GLN A 51 -12.70 5.52 4.23
CA GLN A 51 -12.65 6.98 4.37
C GLN A 51 -11.90 7.69 3.24
N ILE A 52 -10.98 7.01 2.54
CA ILE A 52 -10.12 7.63 1.51
C ILE A 52 -10.35 7.06 0.12
N LEU A 53 -10.62 5.77 0.01
CA LEU A 53 -10.68 5.08 -1.27
C LEU A 53 -12.12 4.91 -1.75
N ASP A 54 -12.28 4.65 -3.05
CA ASP A 54 -13.57 4.35 -3.67
C ASP A 54 -13.79 2.82 -3.73
N SER A 55 -14.82 2.38 -4.44
CA SER A 55 -15.14 0.96 -4.62
C SER A 55 -13.99 0.13 -5.21
N SER A 56 -12.98 0.75 -5.83
CA SER A 56 -11.80 0.07 -6.38
C SER A 56 -10.71 -0.25 -5.34
N ALA A 57 -10.94 0.05 -4.06
CA ALA A 57 -9.95 -0.09 -2.99
C ALA A 57 -9.21 -1.44 -2.98
N LEU A 58 -9.94 -2.55 -3.15
CA LEU A 58 -9.39 -3.92 -3.09
C LEU A 58 -8.86 -4.44 -4.43
N GLU A 59 -9.07 -3.72 -5.52
CA GLU A 59 -8.64 -4.16 -6.84
C GLU A 59 -7.12 -4.01 -7.04
N MET A 60 -6.45 -3.18 -6.23
CA MET A 60 -5.03 -2.86 -6.39
C MET A 60 -4.36 -2.48 -5.07
N PHE A 61 -3.03 -2.39 -5.10
CA PHE A 61 -2.29 -1.71 -4.05
C PHE A 61 -2.34 -0.20 -4.25
N TRP A 62 -2.12 0.54 -3.17
CA TRP A 62 -2.15 1.99 -3.17
C TRP A 62 -0.90 2.59 -2.53
N PHE A 63 -0.50 3.75 -3.04
CA PHE A 63 0.47 4.64 -2.43
C PHE A 63 -0.22 5.96 -2.10
N ILE A 64 -0.15 6.41 -0.84
CA ILE A 64 -0.83 7.62 -0.37
C ILE A 64 0.23 8.58 0.18
N ASP A 65 0.35 9.76 -0.44
CA ASP A 65 1.35 10.77 -0.10
C ASP A 65 0.81 11.94 0.75
N GLY A 66 -0.44 11.82 1.21
CA GLY A 66 -1.15 12.81 1.99
C GLY A 66 -1.95 13.83 1.17
N LYS A 67 -1.73 13.90 -0.15
CA LYS A 67 -2.54 14.73 -1.05
C LYS A 67 -3.30 13.87 -2.05
N THR A 68 -2.75 12.72 -2.40
CA THR A 68 -3.33 11.85 -3.42
C THR A 68 -3.12 10.38 -3.04
N ALA A 69 -4.18 9.59 -3.18
CA ALA A 69 -4.10 8.14 -3.21
C ALA A 69 -3.92 7.69 -4.65
N TYR A 70 -2.77 7.09 -4.95
CA TYR A 70 -2.44 6.52 -6.25
C TYR A 70 -2.66 5.01 -6.19
N GLY A 71 -3.33 4.44 -7.18
CA GLY A 71 -3.62 3.00 -7.27
C GLY A 71 -2.96 2.34 -8.49
N GLY A 72 -2.47 1.11 -8.32
CA GLY A 72 -1.90 0.29 -9.41
C GLY A 72 -0.66 0.91 -10.06
N ARG A 73 -0.65 1.08 -11.39
CA ARG A 73 0.52 1.67 -12.09
C ARG A 73 0.85 3.08 -11.63
N ALA A 74 -0.16 3.90 -11.36
CA ALA A 74 0.05 5.25 -10.83
C ALA A 74 0.73 5.21 -9.46
N ALA A 75 0.36 4.22 -8.62
CA ALA A 75 0.99 3.97 -7.33
C ALA A 75 2.46 3.60 -7.48
N LEU A 76 2.79 2.71 -8.43
CA LEU A 76 4.16 2.27 -8.68
C LEU A 76 5.07 3.44 -9.07
N ALA A 77 4.61 4.31 -9.98
CA ALA A 77 5.36 5.50 -10.39
C ALA A 77 5.58 6.47 -9.22
N ALA A 78 4.54 6.73 -8.43
CA ALA A 78 4.62 7.60 -7.26
C ALA A 78 5.54 7.02 -6.17
N LEU A 79 5.46 5.70 -5.93
CA LEU A 79 6.29 4.97 -4.99
C LEU A 79 7.77 5.04 -5.36
N ILE A 80 8.13 4.71 -6.61
CA ILE A 80 9.51 4.76 -7.10
C ILE A 80 10.05 6.18 -6.97
N ARG A 81 9.30 7.19 -7.42
CA ARG A 81 9.69 8.60 -7.25
C ARG A 81 9.92 8.96 -5.78
N SER A 82 9.09 8.43 -4.88
CA SER A 82 9.19 8.68 -3.44
C SER A 82 10.39 7.99 -2.78
N LEU A 83 10.75 6.78 -3.24
CA LEU A 83 11.91 6.01 -2.75
C LEU A 83 13.25 6.71 -3.05
N PHE A 84 13.38 7.22 -4.28
CA PHE A 84 14.60 7.88 -4.78
C PHE A 84 14.62 9.40 -4.58
N SER A 85 13.58 9.99 -4.00
CA SER A 85 13.58 11.41 -3.67
C SER A 85 14.61 11.70 -2.58
N ALA A 86 15.49 12.69 -2.81
CA ALA A 86 16.50 13.15 -1.86
C ALA A 86 15.91 13.84 -0.61
N LYS A 87 14.57 13.96 -0.51
CA LYS A 87 13.92 14.54 0.67
C LYS A 87 14.08 13.59 1.84
N ALA A 88 14.93 13.98 2.80
CA ALA A 88 15.06 13.30 4.08
C ALA A 88 13.67 13.27 4.77
N ARG A 89 13.08 12.08 4.88
CA ARG A 89 11.86 11.84 5.66
C ARG A 89 12.28 11.15 6.96
N LYS A 90 11.76 11.63 8.09
CA LYS A 90 11.93 10.92 9.36
C LYS A 90 11.28 9.52 9.24
N PRO A 91 11.86 8.49 9.85
CA PRO A 91 11.22 7.17 9.89
C PRO A 91 9.82 7.33 10.46
N VAL A 92 8.84 6.70 9.81
CA VAL A 92 7.50 6.61 10.36
C VAL A 92 7.54 5.49 11.40
N ASN A 93 7.15 5.79 12.65
CA ASN A 93 7.09 4.79 13.70
C ASN A 93 6.20 3.63 13.21
N SER A 94 6.78 2.43 13.18
CA SER A 94 6.24 1.24 12.51
C SER A 94 4.82 0.91 12.98
N VAL A 95 3.87 0.85 12.04
CA VAL A 95 2.51 0.40 12.31
C VAL A 95 2.18 -0.84 11.48
N ASP A 96 1.81 -1.88 12.22
CA ASP A 96 1.19 -3.16 11.88
C ASP A 96 1.60 -3.83 10.56
N PHE A 97 2.78 -4.46 10.59
CA PHE A 97 3.18 -5.45 9.60
C PHE A 97 2.39 -6.75 9.84
N ALA A 98 1.13 -6.79 9.41
CA ALA A 98 0.37 -8.04 9.39
C ALA A 98 0.99 -8.99 8.35
N ALA A 99 1.90 -9.86 8.79
CA ALA A 99 2.47 -10.92 7.97
C ALA A 99 1.39 -11.95 7.59
N CYS A 100 1.47 -12.50 6.37
CA CYS A 100 0.50 -13.48 5.90
C CYS A 100 0.56 -14.77 6.74
N ASP A 101 -0.56 -15.18 7.33
CA ASP A 101 -0.70 -16.47 8.00
C ASP A 101 -0.78 -17.64 6.99
N THR A 102 -0.60 -18.85 7.50
CA THR A 102 -0.45 -20.17 6.87
C THR A 102 -1.45 -20.49 5.73
N GLY A 103 -2.57 -19.77 5.64
CA GLY A 103 -3.59 -19.88 4.58
C GLY A 103 -3.28 -19.20 3.23
N CYS A 104 -2.15 -18.49 3.09
CA CYS A 104 -1.76 -17.75 1.87
C CYS A 104 -1.46 -18.62 0.62
N LYS A 105 -1.36 -19.94 0.76
CA LYS A 105 -0.73 -20.84 -0.21
C LYS A 105 -1.74 -21.44 -1.20
N THR A 106 -2.21 -20.68 -2.17
CA THR A 106 -2.80 -21.28 -3.39
C THR A 106 -2.40 -20.50 -4.64
N ALA A 107 -1.32 -20.96 -5.30
CA ALA A 107 -0.64 -20.28 -6.40
C ALA A 107 -1.51 -19.89 -7.61
N LYS A 108 -2.63 -20.61 -7.87
CA LYS A 108 -3.53 -20.32 -9.00
C LYS A 108 -4.43 -19.10 -8.79
N ALA A 109 -4.88 -18.82 -7.56
CA ALA A 109 -5.65 -17.61 -7.26
C ALA A 109 -4.76 -16.35 -7.20
N VAL A 110 -3.46 -16.56 -6.95
CA VAL A 110 -2.46 -15.51 -6.74
C VAL A 110 -2.07 -14.82 -8.06
N PHE A 111 -2.00 -15.53 -9.19
CA PHE A 111 -1.59 -14.93 -10.48
C PHE A 111 -2.71 -14.10 -11.13
N VAL A 112 -3.97 -14.56 -11.04
CA VAL A 112 -5.15 -13.84 -11.57
C VAL A 112 -5.38 -12.51 -10.83
N ARG A 113 -5.01 -12.44 -9.54
CA ARG A 113 -5.06 -11.19 -8.75
C ARG A 113 -3.84 -10.28 -8.94
N SER A 114 -2.75 -10.79 -9.51
CA SER A 114 -1.52 -10.01 -9.68
C SER A 114 -1.49 -9.18 -10.96
N THR A 115 -2.31 -9.52 -11.97
CA THR A 115 -2.42 -8.71 -13.20
C THR A 115 -3.09 -7.37 -12.94
N SER A 116 -3.91 -7.24 -11.89
CA SER A 116 -4.55 -5.97 -11.53
C SER A 116 -3.54 -4.90 -11.12
N LEU A 117 -2.41 -5.32 -10.51
CA LEU A 117 -1.30 -4.46 -10.09
C LEU A 117 -0.68 -3.66 -11.25
N LEU A 118 -0.74 -4.20 -12.46
CA LEU A 118 -0.17 -3.61 -13.68
C LEU A 118 -1.21 -3.09 -14.67
N THR A 119 -2.49 -3.47 -14.53
CA THR A 119 -3.54 -3.12 -15.51
C THR A 119 -4.39 -1.93 -15.05
N HIS A 120 -4.62 -1.77 -13.75
CA HIS A 120 -5.38 -0.63 -13.24
C HIS A 120 -4.48 0.55 -12.89
N SER A 121 -5.01 1.76 -13.07
CA SER A 121 -4.34 3.01 -12.74
C SER A 121 -5.39 3.98 -12.22
N ARG A 122 -5.27 4.38 -10.96
CA ARG A 122 -6.24 5.26 -10.30
C ARG A 122 -5.51 6.38 -9.55
N LYS A 123 -6.16 7.54 -9.43
CA LYS A 123 -5.72 8.68 -8.62
C LYS A 123 -6.95 9.27 -7.95
N ILE A 124 -6.91 9.44 -6.64
CA ILE A 124 -7.96 10.08 -5.84
C ILE A 124 -7.30 11.22 -5.09
N THR A 125 -7.79 12.44 -5.32
CA THR A 125 -7.33 13.62 -4.56
C THR A 125 -8.00 13.62 -3.20
N ILE A 126 -7.19 13.72 -2.15
CA ILE A 126 -7.65 13.80 -0.77
C ILE A 126 -7.79 15.29 -0.46
N GLN A 127 -9.04 15.76 -0.32
CA GLN A 127 -9.38 17.14 0.04
C GLN A 127 -9.38 17.31 1.56
#